data_AF-A0A955D3V6-F1
#
_entry.id   AF-A0A955D3V6-F1
#
_cell.length_a   1.000
_cell.length_b   1.000
_cell.length_c   1.000
_cell.angle_alpha   90.00
_cell.angle_beta   90.00
_cell.angle_gamma   90.00
#
_symmetry.space_group_name_H-M   'P 1'
#
loop_
_entity.id
_entity.type
_entity.pdbx_description
1 polymer ?
#
loop_
_entity_poly.entity_id
_entity_poly.type
_entity_poly.pdbx_seq_one_letter_code
_entity_poly.pdbx_strand_id
1 'polypeptide(L)'
;MLHAPLGTGAALAALIFATPLGNDNATWVGPFGGLWNNPGNWSPRVVPLNNGITYFVTVSPPGAGQAIFNVSGSVDLLTIGPDDEVVLANGQSLGIAQGSLTGNGTLTMGSVGNQTDLSFALGESLIDGTIDVVAS
;
A
#
# COMPACT_ATOMS: atom_id res chain seq x y z
N MET A 1 -50.78 -44.19 -15.08
CA MET A 1 -49.94 -43.02 -15.39
C MET A 1 -50.12 -42.03 -14.24
N LEU A 2 -49.15 -41.95 -13.33
CA LEU A 2 -49.16 -41.05 -12.17
C LEU A 2 -47.77 -40.43 -12.07
N HIS A 3 -47.69 -39.11 -12.16
CA HIS A 3 -46.46 -38.32 -12.15
C HIS A 3 -45.86 -38.27 -10.74
N ALA A 4 -44.58 -38.62 -10.61
CA ALA A 4 -43.78 -38.27 -9.42
C ALA A 4 -43.10 -36.91 -9.65
N PRO A 5 -43.17 -35.95 -8.71
CA PRO A 5 -42.39 -34.72 -8.82
C PRO A 5 -40.95 -34.97 -8.34
N LEU A 6 -39.98 -34.67 -9.20
CA LEU A 6 -38.58 -34.52 -8.82
C LEU A 6 -38.43 -33.19 -8.07
N GLY A 7 -38.24 -33.26 -6.76
CA GLY A 7 -37.87 -32.11 -5.94
C GLY A 7 -36.45 -31.67 -6.25
N THR A 8 -36.32 -30.49 -6.84
CA THR A 8 -35.05 -29.80 -7.12
C THR A 8 -34.46 -29.30 -5.80
N GLY A 9 -33.60 -30.10 -5.18
CA GLY A 9 -32.72 -29.67 -4.09
C GLY A 9 -31.39 -29.19 -4.64
N ALA A 10 -31.29 -27.91 -5.03
CA ALA A 10 -29.99 -27.30 -5.33
C ALA A 10 -29.25 -27.05 -4.00
N ALA A 11 -28.30 -27.91 -3.66
CA ALA A 11 -27.38 -27.64 -2.56
C ALA A 11 -26.38 -26.57 -3.01
N LEU A 12 -26.50 -25.37 -2.44
CA LEU A 12 -25.48 -24.32 -2.52
C LEU A 12 -24.26 -24.81 -1.70
N ALA A 13 -23.22 -25.29 -2.38
CA ALA A 13 -21.92 -25.49 -1.75
C ALA A 13 -21.28 -24.11 -1.55
N ALA A 14 -21.22 -23.63 -0.30
CA ALA A 14 -20.42 -22.47 0.05
C ALA A 14 -18.93 -22.86 -0.07
N LEU A 15 -18.27 -22.42 -1.14
CA LEU A 15 -16.80 -22.48 -1.22
C LEU A 15 -16.24 -21.47 -0.21
N ILE A 16 -15.76 -21.97 0.93
CA ILE A 16 -14.90 -21.20 1.83
C ILE A 16 -13.52 -21.19 1.18
N PHE A 17 -13.21 -20.14 0.43
CA PHE A 17 -11.83 -19.84 0.09
C PHE A 17 -11.16 -19.24 1.32
N ALA A 18 -10.38 -20.04 2.04
CA ALA A 18 -9.31 -19.47 2.86
C ALA A 18 -8.29 -18.89 1.87
N THR A 19 -8.30 -17.58 1.67
CA THR A 19 -7.21 -16.91 0.94
C THR A 19 -5.93 -17.15 1.74
N PRO A 20 -4.87 -17.70 1.14
CA PRO A 20 -3.56 -17.66 1.80
C PRO A 20 -3.23 -16.19 2.11
N LEU A 21 -2.49 -15.95 3.19
CA LEU A 21 -1.80 -14.67 3.43
C LEU A 21 -0.87 -14.46 2.22
N GLY A 22 -1.39 -13.77 1.20
CA GLY A 22 -0.72 -13.54 -0.06
C GLY A 22 0.09 -12.27 0.01
N ASN A 23 1.28 -12.29 -0.57
CA ASN A 23 1.98 -11.05 -0.87
C ASN A 23 1.20 -10.36 -2.00
N ASP A 24 0.66 -9.18 -1.74
CA ASP A 24 -0.06 -8.38 -2.73
C ASP A 24 0.83 -7.22 -3.19
N ASN A 25 0.90 -7.04 -4.51
CA ASN A 25 1.54 -5.88 -5.10
C ASN A 25 0.52 -4.76 -5.21
N ALA A 26 0.88 -3.54 -4.83
CA ALA A 26 0.07 -2.35 -5.03
C ALA A 26 0.87 -1.26 -5.74
N THR A 27 0.39 -0.83 -6.90
CA THR A 27 1.00 0.24 -7.69
C THR A 27 0.17 1.51 -7.59
N TRP A 28 0.83 2.64 -7.32
CA TRP A 28 0.20 3.95 -7.37
C TRP A 28 -0.18 4.31 -8.80
N VAL A 29 -1.47 4.58 -9.02
CA VAL A 29 -2.03 5.09 -10.29
C VAL A 29 -2.81 6.37 -10.08
N GLY A 30 -2.77 6.92 -8.86
CA GLY A 30 -3.46 8.13 -8.48
C GLY A 30 -2.87 9.37 -9.14
N PRO A 31 -3.64 10.48 -9.16
CA PRO A 31 -3.13 11.76 -9.61
C PRO A 31 -2.02 12.27 -8.67
N PHE A 32 -1.27 13.26 -9.14
CA PHE A 32 -0.36 14.05 -8.30
C PHE A 32 -1.13 14.65 -7.10
N GLY A 33 -0.60 14.48 -5.89
CA GLY A 33 -1.24 14.92 -4.64
C GLY A 33 -2.42 14.04 -4.20
N GLY A 34 -2.59 12.85 -4.81
CA GLY A 34 -3.63 11.91 -4.43
C GLY A 34 -3.43 11.34 -3.02
N LEU A 35 -4.53 11.02 -2.34
CA LEU A 35 -4.51 10.46 -0.98
C LEU A 35 -4.24 8.94 -0.99
N TRP A 36 -3.31 8.49 -0.13
CA TRP A 36 -2.93 7.08 0.02
C TRP A 36 -4.10 6.19 0.43
N ASN A 37 -4.96 6.68 1.33
CA ASN A 37 -6.10 5.90 1.84
C ASN A 37 -7.28 5.77 0.86
N ASN A 38 -7.17 6.28 -0.37
CA ASN A 38 -8.19 6.13 -1.39
C ASN A 38 -7.88 4.91 -2.29
N PRO A 39 -8.67 3.81 -2.24
CA PRO A 39 -8.44 2.64 -3.08
C PRO A 39 -8.48 2.94 -4.59
N GLY A 40 -9.15 4.03 -5.01
CA GLY A 40 -9.19 4.45 -6.41
C GLY A 40 -7.85 4.94 -6.97
N ASN A 41 -6.88 5.24 -6.11
CA ASN A 41 -5.53 5.68 -6.48
C ASN A 41 -4.54 4.50 -6.62
N TRP A 42 -5.01 3.27 -6.43
CA TRP A 42 -4.17 2.06 -6.46
C TRP A 42 -4.63 1.09 -7.54
N SER A 43 -3.66 0.33 -8.06
CA SER A 43 -3.90 -0.85 -8.89
C SER A 43 -3.16 -2.05 -8.26
N PRO A 44 -3.88 -3.12 -7.87
CA PRO A 44 -5.35 -3.24 -7.82
C PRO A 44 -5.95 -2.22 -6.84
N ARG A 45 -7.28 -2.02 -6.88
CA ARG A 45 -7.99 -1.02 -6.05
C ARG A 45 -8.04 -1.41 -4.57
N VAL A 46 -6.88 -1.46 -3.94
CA VAL A 46 -6.64 -1.82 -2.54
C VAL A 46 -5.73 -0.77 -1.92
N VAL A 47 -5.96 -0.41 -0.66
CA VAL A 47 -5.06 0.48 0.08
C VAL A 47 -3.96 -0.38 0.69
N PRO A 48 -2.68 -0.22 0.29
CA PRO A 48 -1.61 -1.02 0.84
C PRO A 48 -1.24 -0.51 2.24
N LEU A 49 -1.74 -1.24 3.24
CA LEU A 49 -1.36 -1.13 4.63
C LEU A 49 -1.27 -2.55 5.18
N ASN A 50 -0.16 -2.90 5.82
CA ASN A 50 0.09 -4.21 6.40
C ASN A 50 -0.84 -4.45 7.60
N ASN A 51 -2.07 -4.84 7.29
CA ASN A 51 -3.13 -5.25 8.23
C ASN A 51 -3.23 -6.78 8.28
N GLY A 52 -2.07 -7.45 8.32
CA GLY A 52 -1.98 -8.90 8.16
C GLY A 52 -1.95 -9.36 6.70
N ILE A 53 -1.67 -8.47 5.76
CA ILE A 53 -1.38 -8.79 4.35
C ILE A 53 -0.02 -8.18 4.03
N THR A 54 0.86 -8.94 3.38
CA THR A 54 2.16 -8.43 2.97
C THR A 54 1.97 -7.55 1.73
N TYR A 55 2.41 -6.29 1.77
CA TYR A 55 2.31 -5.36 0.63
C TYR A 55 3.66 -4.95 0.07
N PHE A 56 3.88 -5.24 -1.22
CA PHE A 56 4.96 -4.66 -2.00
C PHE A 56 4.43 -3.46 -2.79
N VAL A 57 4.84 -2.26 -2.37
CA VAL A 57 4.27 -1.01 -2.86
C VAL A 57 5.22 -0.34 -3.85
N THR A 58 4.69 0.09 -4.98
CA THR A 58 5.43 0.88 -5.98
C THR A 58 4.71 2.20 -6.25
N VAL A 59 5.40 3.31 -6.00
CA VAL A 59 4.97 4.65 -6.41
C VAL A 59 5.80 5.05 -7.61
N SER A 60 5.30 4.73 -8.81
CA SER A 60 5.92 5.17 -10.07
C SER A 60 4.91 5.21 -11.21
N PRO A 61 3.97 6.17 -11.20
CA PRO A 61 3.04 6.37 -12.30
C PRO A 61 3.76 6.92 -13.55
N PRO A 62 3.10 6.95 -14.72
CA PRO A 62 3.64 7.63 -15.88
C PRO A 62 3.81 9.14 -15.63
N GLY A 63 5.05 9.63 -15.65
CA GLY A 63 5.41 11.02 -15.33
C GLY A 63 5.62 11.24 -13.83
N ALA A 64 5.79 12.49 -13.39
CA ALA A 64 6.01 12.79 -11.98
C ALA A 64 4.76 12.48 -11.14
N GLY A 65 4.87 11.52 -10.23
CA GLY A 65 3.87 11.14 -9.25
C GLY A 65 4.09 11.79 -7.90
N GLN A 66 3.00 12.06 -7.19
CA GLN A 66 3.06 12.41 -5.76
C GLN A 66 1.91 11.72 -5.03
N ALA A 67 2.25 10.91 -4.03
CA ALA A 67 1.29 10.25 -3.16
C ALA A 67 1.35 10.88 -1.75
N ILE A 68 0.18 11.27 -1.21
CA ILE A 68 0.08 11.79 0.15
C ILE A 68 -0.27 10.64 1.10
N PHE A 69 0.71 10.17 1.87
CA PHE A 69 0.54 9.18 2.94
C PHE A 69 -0.22 9.82 4.11
N ASN A 70 -1.55 9.81 4.01
CA ASN A 70 -2.50 10.49 4.89
C ASN A 70 -3.17 9.58 5.92
N VAL A 71 -2.58 8.43 6.19
CA VAL A 71 -3.06 7.41 7.12
C VAL A 71 -1.86 6.78 7.81
N SER A 72 -1.92 6.50 9.10
CA SER A 72 -0.81 5.86 9.81
C SER A 72 -0.86 4.34 9.62
N GLY A 73 0.30 3.73 9.43
CA GLY A 73 0.44 2.28 9.34
C GLY A 73 1.77 1.86 8.76
N SER A 74 1.90 0.57 8.48
CA SER A 74 3.09 0.00 7.87
C SER A 74 2.82 -0.54 6.48
N VAL A 75 3.87 -0.62 5.68
CA VAL A 75 3.97 -1.44 4.47
C VAL A 75 5.19 -2.35 4.63
N ASP A 76 5.30 -3.40 3.84
CA ASP A 76 6.48 -4.23 3.88
C ASP A 76 7.59 -3.57 3.09
N LEU A 77 7.44 -3.47 1.77
CA LEU A 77 8.40 -2.82 0.90
C LEU A 77 7.77 -1.59 0.24
N LEU A 78 8.53 -0.50 0.16
CA LEU A 78 8.15 0.70 -0.59
C LEU A 78 9.24 1.06 -1.60
N THR A 79 8.89 1.06 -2.88
CA THR A 79 9.73 1.59 -3.96
C THR A 79 9.16 2.92 -4.46
N ILE A 80 9.98 3.97 -4.49
CA ILE A 80 9.63 5.28 -5.06
C ILE A 80 10.42 5.48 -6.35
N GLY A 81 9.73 5.68 -7.47
CA GLY A 81 10.35 5.89 -8.77
C GLY A 81 11.11 7.21 -8.87
N PRO A 82 11.96 7.37 -9.90
CA PRO A 82 12.65 8.63 -10.14
C PRO A 82 11.64 9.74 -10.43
N ASP A 83 11.89 10.95 -9.91
CA ASP A 83 11.00 12.12 -10.01
C ASP A 83 9.64 11.96 -9.29
N ASP A 84 9.42 10.83 -8.60
CA ASP A 84 8.23 10.57 -7.81
C ASP A 84 8.43 10.93 -6.34
N GLU A 85 7.34 11.28 -5.67
CA GLU A 85 7.35 11.70 -4.26
C GLU A 85 6.30 10.95 -3.44
N VAL A 86 6.70 10.54 -2.23
CA VAL A 86 5.76 10.18 -1.16
C VAL A 86 5.86 11.23 -0.06
N VAL A 87 4.73 11.86 0.26
CA VAL A 87 4.63 12.84 1.35
C VAL A 87 3.96 12.19 2.55
N LEU A 88 4.68 12.03 3.66
CA LEU A 88 4.05 11.71 4.94
C LEU A 88 3.31 12.95 5.43
N ALA A 89 1.99 12.88 5.49
CA ALA A 89 1.19 13.98 6.01
C ALA A 89 1.51 14.23 7.50
N ASN A 90 1.31 15.47 7.93
CA ASN A 90 1.51 15.86 9.32
C ASN A 90 0.76 14.96 10.30
N GLY A 91 1.44 14.49 11.34
CA GLY A 91 0.83 13.63 12.36
C GLY A 91 0.63 12.18 11.93
N GLN A 92 1.24 11.75 10.81
CA GLN A 92 1.16 10.37 10.35
C GLN A 92 2.46 9.61 10.58
N SER A 93 2.36 8.29 10.72
CA SER A 93 3.50 7.41 10.85
C SER A 93 3.52 6.37 9.73
N LEU A 94 4.68 6.22 9.09
CA LEU A 94 4.97 5.14 8.14
C LEU A 94 5.96 4.15 8.77
N GLY A 95 5.57 2.88 8.81
CA GLY A 95 6.47 1.77 9.15
C GLY A 95 6.87 0.97 7.92
N ILE A 96 8.15 0.61 7.82
CA ILE A 96 8.65 -0.44 6.93
C ILE A 96 8.78 -1.71 7.77
N ALA A 97 7.81 -2.61 7.61
CA ALA A 97 7.65 -3.79 8.46
C ALA A 97 8.51 -4.98 8.01
N GLN A 98 8.76 -5.12 6.71
CA GLN A 98 9.58 -6.19 6.13
C GLN A 98 10.24 -5.75 4.81
N GLY A 99 11.56 -5.81 4.72
CA GLY A 99 12.33 -5.41 3.53
C GLY A 99 12.93 -4.00 3.61
N SER A 100 12.52 -3.13 2.71
CA SER A 100 13.25 -1.87 2.50
C SER A 100 12.37 -0.76 1.96
N LEU A 101 12.76 0.46 2.29
CA LEU A 101 12.46 1.64 1.48
C LEU A 101 13.57 1.77 0.44
N THR A 102 13.21 1.86 -0.84
CA THR A 102 14.16 1.83 -1.97
C THR A 102 13.69 2.75 -3.11
N GLY A 103 14.58 3.02 -4.06
CA GLY A 103 14.29 3.78 -5.27
C GLY A 103 15.05 5.12 -5.36
N ASN A 104 14.72 5.93 -6.36
CA ASN A 104 15.42 7.18 -6.68
C ASN A 104 14.52 8.41 -6.60
N GLY A 105 13.39 8.30 -5.90
CA GLY A 105 12.45 9.40 -5.67
C GLY A 105 12.68 10.12 -4.34
N THR A 106 11.68 10.88 -3.92
CA THR A 106 11.73 11.69 -2.69
C THR A 106 10.74 11.17 -1.66
N LEU A 107 11.16 11.12 -0.39
CA LEU A 107 10.28 10.94 0.75
C LEU A 107 10.25 12.26 1.56
N THR A 108 9.09 12.92 1.59
CA THR A 108 8.92 14.19 2.31
C THR A 108 8.17 13.97 3.62
N MET A 109 8.75 14.42 4.73
CA MET A 109 8.18 14.37 6.07
C MET A 109 7.47 15.69 6.39
N GLY A 110 6.15 15.73 6.24
CA GLY A 110 5.30 16.92 6.45
C GLY A 110 5.04 17.28 7.91
N SER A 111 6.05 17.23 8.80
CA SER A 111 5.92 17.31 10.27
C SER A 111 5.66 18.73 10.80
N VAL A 112 4.53 19.33 10.43
CA VAL A 112 4.15 20.69 10.85
C VAL A 112 3.38 20.68 12.18
N GLY A 113 4.10 20.69 13.30
CA GLY A 113 3.51 20.87 14.64
C GLY A 113 2.87 19.61 15.25
N ASN A 114 2.78 18.51 14.52
CA ASN A 114 2.54 17.17 15.06
C ASN A 114 3.72 16.25 14.72
N GLN A 115 3.88 15.18 15.52
CA GLN A 115 4.89 14.17 15.27
C GLN A 115 4.55 13.38 14.00
N THR A 116 5.47 13.39 13.04
CA THR A 116 5.45 12.51 11.87
C THR A 116 6.64 11.57 11.97
N ASP A 117 6.40 10.26 11.90
CA ASP A 117 7.45 9.26 12.12
C ASP A 117 7.65 8.37 10.89
N LEU A 118 8.92 8.11 10.57
CA LEU A 118 9.34 7.03 9.69
C LEU A 118 10.07 5.99 10.55
N SER A 119 9.62 4.73 10.49
CA SER A 119 10.19 3.65 11.30
C SER A 119 10.50 2.41 10.46
N PHE A 120 11.49 1.65 10.89
CA PHE A 120 11.93 0.41 10.27
C PHE A 120 11.90 -0.70 11.32
N ALA A 121 11.34 -1.86 10.97
CA ALA A 121 11.45 -3.04 11.82
C ALA A 121 12.92 -3.50 11.90
N LEU A 122 13.23 -4.33 12.90
CA LEU A 122 14.61 -4.78 13.15
C LEU A 122 15.15 -5.55 11.93
N GLY A 123 16.26 -5.06 11.36
CA GLY A 123 16.91 -5.67 10.19
C GLY A 123 16.50 -5.04 8.85
N GLU A 124 15.50 -4.15 8.85
CA GLU A 124 15.11 -3.41 7.66
C GLU A 124 16.00 -2.18 7.45
N SER A 125 16.15 -1.78 6.19
CA SER A 125 17.08 -0.71 5.84
C SER A 125 16.51 0.14 4.73
N LEU A 126 17.01 1.37 4.65
CA LEU A 126 17.03 2.14 3.42
C LEU A 126 18.05 1.48 2.50
N ILE A 127 17.63 0.83 1.40
CA ILE A 127 18.56 0.13 0.50
C ILE A 127 18.36 0.60 -0.94
N ASP A 128 19.42 1.24 -1.44
CA ASP A 128 19.80 1.57 -2.81
C ASP A 128 18.83 2.39 -3.68
N GLY A 129 19.44 3.39 -4.32
CA GLY A 129 18.86 4.59 -4.87
C GLY A 129 18.82 5.74 -3.85
N THR A 130 19.18 6.94 -4.29
CA THR A 130 19.25 8.13 -3.42
C THR A 130 17.83 8.58 -3.10
N ILE A 131 17.16 7.93 -2.14
CA ILE A 131 15.93 8.46 -1.58
C ILE A 131 16.31 9.69 -0.76
N ASP A 132 15.91 10.85 -1.25
CA ASP A 132 16.04 12.10 -0.51
C ASP A 132 14.96 12.14 0.56
N VAL A 133 15.36 12.09 1.83
CA VAL A 133 14.44 12.30 2.97
C VAL A 133 14.47 13.78 3.34
N VAL A 134 13.38 14.48 3.03
CA VAL A 134 13.26 15.93 3.26
C VAL A 134 12.30 16.18 4.42
N ALA A 135 12.77 16.85 5.47
CA ALA A 135 11.89 17.36 6.52
C ALA A 135 11.40 18.78 6.17
N SER A 136 10.09 19.01 6.23
CA SER A 136 9.45 20.31 5.96
C SER A 136 8.77 20.87 7.19
#